data_AF-A0A4Q2IXM5-F1
#
_entry.id   AF-A0A4Q2IXM5-F1
#
_cell.length_a   1.000
_cell.length_b   1.000
_cell.length_c   1.000
_cell.angle_alpha   90.00
_cell.angle_beta   90.00
_cell.angle_gamma   90.00
#
_symmetry.space_group_name_H-M   'P 1'
#
loop_
_entity.id
_entity.type
_entity.pdbx_description
1 polymer ?
#
loop_
_entity_poly.entity_id
_entity_poly.type
_entity_poly.pdbx_seq_one_letter_code
_entity_poly.pdbx_strand_id
1 'polypeptide(L)'
;MEGRMDRMEGRMDRMEGDLTVLKGDVAAMRCDVNTLNIDMAVVKANYATKTDLLEAKHSIVMWIVSAILLAQLLPPVLRKFGL
;
A
#
# COMPACT_ATOMS: atom_id res chain seq x y z
N MET A 1 -50.78 15.53 31.60
CA MET A 1 -50.12 15.55 30.27
C MET A 1 -48.66 16.00 30.40
N GLU A 2 -48.38 16.94 31.30
CA GLU A 2 -47.05 17.45 31.67
C GLU A 2 -45.95 16.38 31.80
N GLY A 3 -46.12 15.36 32.66
CA GLY A 3 -45.07 14.35 32.83
C GLY A 3 -44.73 13.51 31.57
N ARG A 4 -45.56 13.50 30.53
CA ARG A 4 -45.19 12.92 29.22
C ARG A 4 -44.35 13.89 28.39
N MET A 5 -44.63 15.19 28.50
CA MET A 5 -43.89 16.27 27.86
C MET A 5 -42.46 16.33 28.43
N ASP A 6 -42.31 16.37 29.75
CA ASP A 6 -41.01 16.41 30.43
C ASP A 6 -40.11 15.22 30.03
N ARG A 7 -40.72 14.04 29.92
CA ARG A 7 -40.00 12.83 29.45
C ARG A 7 -39.60 12.91 27.99
N MET A 8 -40.38 13.60 27.16
CA MET A 8 -40.08 13.76 25.74
C MET A 8 -38.95 14.77 25.55
N GLU A 9 -38.97 15.89 26.27
CA GLU A 9 -37.90 16.89 26.30
C GLU A 9 -36.58 16.27 26.75
N GLY A 10 -36.55 15.57 27.89
CA GLY A 10 -35.30 14.91 28.34
C GLY A 10 -34.80 13.79 27.41
N ARG A 11 -35.65 13.23 26.54
CA ARG A 11 -35.21 12.31 25.46
C ARG A 11 -34.65 13.09 24.27
N MET A 12 -35.26 14.22 23.92
CA MET A 12 -34.80 15.12 22.87
C MET A 12 -33.39 15.63 23.21
N ASP A 13 -33.18 16.13 24.43
CA ASP A 13 -31.88 16.64 24.89
C ASP A 13 -30.78 15.58 24.81
N ARG A 14 -31.08 14.35 25.22
CA ARG A 14 -30.14 13.22 25.11
C ARG A 14 -29.82 12.89 23.65
N MET A 15 -30.84 12.87 22.79
CA MET A 15 -30.65 12.59 21.36
C MET A 15 -29.82 13.68 20.67
N GLU A 16 -29.99 14.95 21.05
CA GLU A 16 -29.16 16.05 20.54
C GLU A 16 -27.70 15.92 21.00
N GLY A 17 -27.49 15.52 22.26
CA GLY A 17 -26.16 15.18 22.78
C GLY A 17 -25.49 14.05 21.99
N ASP A 18 -26.19 12.93 21.82
CA ASP A 18 -25.70 11.77 21.08
C ASP A 18 -25.39 12.12 19.61
N LEU A 19 -26.26 12.91 18.96
CA LEU A 19 -26.03 13.38 17.59
C LEU A 19 -24.80 14.30 17.47
N THR A 20 -24.54 15.11 18.50
CA THR A 20 -23.36 15.99 18.54
C THR A 20 -22.08 15.16 18.63
N VAL A 21 -22.06 14.15 19.50
CA VAL A 21 -20.93 13.21 19.62
C VAL A 21 -20.73 12.44 18.32
N LEU A 22 -21.80 11.86 17.76
CA LEU A 22 -21.73 11.11 16.51
C LEU A 22 -21.20 11.96 15.35
N LYS A 23 -21.59 13.24 15.27
CA LYS A 23 -21.06 14.17 14.27
C LYS A 23 -19.55 14.39 14.44
N GLY A 24 -19.08 14.49 15.68
CA GLY A 24 -17.66 14.57 16.02
C GLY A 24 -16.90 13.32 15.57
N ASP A 25 -17.40 12.14 15.93
CA ASP A 25 -16.79 10.85 15.57
C ASP A 25 -16.71 10.66 14.05
N VAL A 26 -17.77 11.01 13.32
CA VAL A 26 -17.78 10.95 11.84
C VAL A 26 -16.77 11.93 11.22
N ALA A 27 -16.58 13.11 11.82
CA ALA A 27 -15.58 14.07 11.35
C ALA A 27 -14.14 13.57 11.59
N ALA A 28 -13.87 12.96 12.74
CA ALA A 28 -12.59 12.35 13.06
C ALA A 28 -12.29 11.18 12.10
N MET A 29 -13.26 10.27 11.93
CA MET A 29 -13.14 9.14 11.00
C MET A 29 -12.86 9.58 9.56
N ARG A 30 -13.47 10.68 9.11
CA ARG A 30 -13.16 11.27 7.80
C ARG A 30 -11.71 11.73 7.68
N CYS A 31 -11.15 12.33 8.73
CA CYS A 31 -9.74 12.71 8.74
C CYS A 31 -8.84 11.47 8.71
N ASP A 32 -9.13 10.47 9.54
CA ASP A 32 -8.36 9.23 9.59
C ASP A 32 -8.36 8.50 8.25
N VAL A 33 -9.52 8.38 7.60
CA VAL A 33 -9.63 7.78 6.25
C VAL A 33 -8.83 8.58 5.22
N ASN A 34 -8.80 9.91 5.32
CA ASN A 34 -7.99 10.74 4.42
C ASN A 34 -6.49 10.49 4.63
N THR A 35 -6.04 10.39 5.87
CA THR A 35 -4.65 10.03 6.20
C THR A 35 -4.30 8.65 5.67
N LEU A 36 -5.15 7.64 5.89
CA LEU A 36 -4.95 6.28 5.37
C LEU A 36 -4.86 6.26 3.83
N ASN A 37 -5.63 7.08 3.13
CA ASN A 37 -5.52 7.19 1.67
C ASN A 37 -4.15 7.74 1.24
N ILE A 38 -3.62 8.73 1.96
CA ILE A 38 -2.28 9.30 1.70
C ILE A 38 -1.21 8.23 1.96
N ASP A 39 -1.27 7.56 3.11
CA ASP A 39 -0.32 6.52 3.48
C ASP A 39 -0.34 5.36 2.48
N MET A 40 -1.53 4.95 2.02
CA MET A 40 -1.66 3.90 1.02
C MET A 40 -1.10 4.33 -0.35
N ALA A 41 -1.22 5.61 -0.72
CA ALA A 41 -0.59 6.14 -1.93
C ALA A 41 0.94 6.09 -1.84
N VAL A 42 1.51 6.42 -0.68
CA VAL A 42 2.95 6.32 -0.42
C VAL A 42 3.42 4.87 -0.47
N VAL A 43 2.69 3.94 0.15
CA VAL A 43 3.00 2.50 0.07
C VAL A 43 2.99 2.05 -1.38
N LYS A 44 1.93 2.37 -2.14
CA LYS A 44 1.81 2.00 -3.56
C LYS A 44 2.94 2.55 -4.44
N ALA A 45 3.44 3.74 -4.15
CA ALA A 45 4.51 4.36 -4.91
C ALA A 45 5.90 3.74 -4.63
N ASN A 46 6.10 3.16 -3.44
CA ASN A 46 7.43 2.73 -3.00
C ASN A 46 7.60 1.20 -2.83
N TYR A 47 6.51 0.43 -2.81
CA TYR A 47 6.61 -1.01 -2.65
C TYR A 47 6.99 -1.69 -3.97
N ALA A 48 7.89 -2.68 -3.90
CA ALA A 48 8.14 -3.60 -4.98
C ALA A 48 7.16 -4.78 -4.92
N THR A 49 6.61 -5.15 -6.07
CA THR A 49 5.77 -6.34 -6.18
C THR A 49 6.61 -7.61 -6.26
N LYS A 50 5.96 -8.77 -6.08
CA LYS A 50 6.60 -10.06 -6.32
C LYS A 50 7.05 -10.20 -7.78
N THR A 51 6.32 -9.60 -8.72
CA THR A 51 6.65 -9.61 -10.15
C THR A 51 7.93 -8.82 -10.40
N ASP A 52 8.05 -7.60 -9.87
CA ASP A 52 9.26 -6.77 -10.01
C ASP A 52 10.50 -7.52 -9.50
N LEU A 53 10.35 -8.23 -8.37
CA LEU A 53 11.43 -9.04 -7.82
C LEU A 53 11.79 -10.25 -8.70
N LEU A 54 10.80 -10.91 -9.30
CA LEU A 54 11.03 -12.02 -10.23
C LEU A 54 11.74 -11.53 -11.49
N GLU A 55 11.32 -10.40 -12.06
CA GLU A 55 11.96 -9.79 -13.22
C GLU A 55 13.41 -9.40 -12.93
N ALA A 56 13.67 -8.76 -11.80
CA ALA A 56 15.03 -8.44 -11.35
C ALA A 56 15.87 -9.72 -11.19
N LYS A 57 15.33 -10.76 -10.54
CA LYS A 57 16.00 -12.06 -10.37
C LYS A 57 16.34 -12.69 -11.73
N HIS A 58 15.40 -12.73 -12.66
CA HIS A 58 15.61 -13.30 -13.99
C HIS A 58 16.66 -12.51 -14.79
N SER A 59 16.61 -11.18 -14.75
CA SER A 59 17.60 -10.31 -15.39
C SER A 59 19.01 -10.58 -14.86
N ILE A 60 19.17 -10.68 -13.54
CA ILE A 60 20.45 -11.00 -12.89
C ILE A 60 20.96 -12.38 -13.33
N VAL A 61 20.10 -13.41 -13.31
CA VAL A 61 20.48 -14.77 -13.73
C VAL A 61 20.95 -14.78 -15.19
N MET A 62 20.22 -14.15 -16.10
CA MET A 62 20.58 -14.11 -17.52
C MET A 62 21.90 -13.37 -17.77
N TRP A 63 22.15 -12.26 -17.05
CA TRP A 63 23.40 -11.54 -17.13
C TRP A 63 24.58 -12.40 -16.66
N ILE A 64 24.45 -13.07 -15.51
CA ILE A 64 25.49 -13.94 -14.96
C ILE A 64 25.77 -15.12 -15.90
N VAL A 65 24.73 -15.80 -16.39
CA VAL A 65 24.89 -16.96 -17.30
C VAL A 65 25.61 -16.53 -18.58
N SER A 66 25.26 -15.38 -19.13
CA SER A 66 25.91 -14.85 -20.33
C SER A 66 27.38 -14.49 -20.09
N ALA A 67 27.70 -13.87 -18.95
CA ALA A 67 29.07 -13.55 -18.57
C ALA A 67 29.92 -14.80 -18.38
N ILE A 68 29.39 -15.84 -17.72
CA ILE A 68 30.07 -17.13 -17.53
C ILE A 68 30.30 -17.81 -18.88
N LEU A 69 29.28 -17.86 -19.75
CA LEU A 69 29.39 -18.48 -21.06
C LEU A 69 30.45 -17.80 -21.91
N LEU A 70 30.50 -16.47 -21.94
CA LEU A 70 31.55 -15.72 -22.62
C LEU A 70 32.92 -16.03 -22.01
N ALA A 71 33.07 -15.97 -20.69
CA ALA A 71 34.36 -16.25 -20.05
C ALA A 71 34.87 -17.67 -20.32
N GLN A 72 33.99 -18.66 -20.42
CA GLN A 72 34.36 -20.07 -20.62
C GLN A 72 34.51 -20.45 -22.10
N LEU A 73 33.63 -19.95 -22.98
CA LEU A 73 33.60 -20.34 -24.39
C LEU A 73 34.41 -19.40 -25.29
N LEU A 74 34.58 -18.12 -24.94
CA LEU A 74 35.38 -17.18 -25.75
C LEU A 74 36.85 -17.62 -25.88
N PRO A 75 37.58 -17.99 -24.81
CA PRO A 75 38.99 -18.40 -24.94
C PRO A 75 39.23 -19.63 -25.84
N PRO A 76 38.51 -20.77 -25.70
CA PRO A 76 38.70 -21.90 -26.59
C PRO A 76 38.21 -21.63 -28.03
N VAL A 77 37.23 -20.74 -28.23
CA VAL A 77 36.78 -20.34 -29.58
C VAL A 77 37.86 -19.53 -30.29
N LEU A 78 38.44 -18.51 -29.63
CA LEU A 78 39.53 -17.70 -30.21
C LEU A 78 40.74 -18.57 -30.60
N ARG A 79 41.10 -19.52 -29.72
CA ARG A 79 42.15 -20.51 -30.00
C ARG A 79 41.91 -21.33 -31.27
N LYS A 80 40.65 -21.67 -31.60
CA LYS A 80 40.31 -22.42 -32.82
C LYS A 80 40.37 -21.56 -34.09
N PHE A 81 40.17 -20.26 -33.96
CA PHE A 81 40.22 -19.31 -35.08
C PHE A 81 41.61 -18.72 -35.32
N GLY A 82 42.63 -19.17 -34.58
CA GLY A 82 44.03 -18.77 -34.80
C GLY A 82 44.34 -17.33 -34.39
N LEU A 83 43.48 -16.71 -33.56
CA LEU A 83 43.72 -15.44 -32.89
C LEU A 83 44.52 -15.63 -31.58
#